data_AF-A0A3C1DAZ3-F1
#
_entry.id   AF-A0A3C1DAZ3-F1
#
_cell.length_a   1.000
_cell.length_b   1.000
_cell.length_c   1.000
_cell.angle_alpha   90.00
_cell.angle_beta   90.00
_cell.angle_gamma   90.00
#
_symmetry.space_group_name_H-M   'P 1'
#
loop_
_entity.id
_entity.type
_entity.pdbx_description
1 polymer ?
#
loop_
_entity_poly.entity_id
_entity_poly.type
_entity_poly.pdbx_seq_one_letter_code
_entity_poly.pdbx_strand_id
1 'polypeptide(L)'
;MKKRMHIVFAAAFALALMAAFALVGCGGSASSSAASGSASASATASSASSAASSAASSAASSAATSGEAVELQVFAANSLQKALPEVEALYTAANPNVTFVQSDTGYAASGTLVETLTADPTAADVLITASSSSMDDAETANLVDPATRSTMFTNDLVLAVASDSTLAISNVSDLATDAVKTI
;
A
#
# COMPACT_ATOMS: atom_id res chain seq x y z
N MET A 1 -27.42 32.91 12.67
CA MET A 1 -27.14 34.03 11.72
C MET A 1 -25.81 33.89 10.96
N LYS A 2 -24.88 32.98 11.33
CA LYS A 2 -23.56 32.84 10.68
C LYS A 2 -23.50 31.90 9.46
N LYS A 3 -24.57 31.17 9.14
CA LYS A 3 -24.58 30.19 8.03
C LYS A 3 -25.03 30.74 6.66
N ARG A 4 -25.46 32.02 6.60
CA ARG A 4 -25.92 32.65 5.35
C ARG A 4 -24.86 33.50 4.64
N MET A 5 -23.68 33.68 5.24
CA MET A 5 -22.64 34.56 4.70
C MET A 5 -21.59 33.86 3.83
N HIS A 6 -21.48 32.52 3.91
CA HIS A 6 -20.56 31.75 3.08
C HIS A 6 -21.11 31.44 1.68
N ILE A 7 -22.43 31.40 1.52
CA ILE A 7 -23.08 31.07 0.24
C ILE A 7 -23.02 32.24 -0.74
N VAL A 8 -22.89 33.48 -0.26
CA VAL A 8 -22.82 34.68 -1.12
C VAL A 8 -21.41 34.90 -1.68
N PHE A 9 -20.37 34.33 -1.05
CA PHE A 9 -18.97 34.52 -1.48
C PHE A 9 -18.53 33.57 -2.61
N ALA A 10 -19.30 32.53 -2.93
CA ALA A 10 -18.97 31.55 -3.96
C ALA A 10 -19.51 31.89 -5.36
N ALA A 11 -20.30 32.95 -5.51
CA ALA A 11 -20.99 33.28 -6.78
C ALA A 11 -20.28 34.36 -7.64
N ALA A 12 -19.12 34.86 -7.23
CA ALA A 12 -18.46 36.00 -7.88
C ALA A 12 -17.15 35.67 -8.62
N PHE A 13 -16.72 34.41 -8.69
CA PHE A 13 -15.47 34.02 -9.36
C PHE A 13 -15.69 33.01 -10.48
N ALA A 14 -16.72 33.27 -11.29
CA ALA A 14 -17.02 32.55 -12.51
C ALA A 14 -17.20 33.55 -13.66
N LEU A 15 -16.13 34.23 -14.09
CA LEU A 15 -16.05 34.84 -15.42
C LEU A 15 -14.60 35.22 -15.78
N ALA A 16 -14.20 34.93 -17.03
CA ALA A 16 -12.89 35.12 -17.68
C ALA A 16 -11.89 33.97 -17.38
N LEU A 17 -11.39 33.22 -18.36
CA LEU A 17 -10.81 33.67 -19.62
C LEU A 17 -10.88 32.53 -20.69
N MET A 18 -11.52 32.82 -21.82
CA MET A 18 -11.44 32.05 -23.07
C MET A 18 -10.33 32.64 -23.93
N ALA A 19 -9.35 31.84 -24.38
CA ALA A 19 -8.56 32.12 -25.60
C ALA A 19 -7.74 30.90 -26.06
N ALA A 20 -8.27 30.23 -27.09
CA ALA A 20 -7.60 29.69 -28.27
C ALA A 20 -6.12 29.25 -28.21
N PHE A 21 -5.87 27.98 -28.55
CA PHE A 21 -4.88 27.61 -29.58
C PHE A 21 -5.33 26.34 -30.31
N ALA A 22 -5.68 26.52 -31.58
CA ALA A 22 -5.81 25.47 -32.59
C ALA A 22 -4.76 25.72 -33.69
N LEU A 23 -4.54 24.72 -34.56
CA LEU A 23 -3.48 24.53 -35.56
C LEU A 23 -2.20 23.89 -35.00
N VAL A 24 -1.53 22.92 -35.64
CA VAL A 24 -1.68 22.21 -36.93
C VAL A 24 -0.58 21.14 -36.93
N GLY A 25 -0.80 19.97 -37.55
CA GLY A 25 0.29 19.01 -37.75
C GLY A 25 -0.16 17.68 -38.33
N CYS A 26 -0.24 17.64 -39.65
CA CYS A 26 -0.63 16.51 -40.50
C CYS A 26 0.50 15.49 -40.70
N GLY A 27 0.13 14.22 -40.93
CA GLY A 27 0.95 13.19 -41.57
C GLY A 27 0.94 11.88 -40.77
N GLY A 28 0.44 10.74 -41.26
CA GLY A 28 0.09 10.32 -42.61
C GLY A 28 0.56 8.88 -42.80
N SER A 29 -0.41 7.99 -43.07
CA SER A 29 -0.30 6.69 -43.75
C SER A 29 0.14 5.44 -42.96
N ALA A 30 -0.83 4.51 -42.91
CA ALA A 30 -0.66 3.09 -42.74
C ALA A 30 0.14 2.47 -43.91
N SER A 31 0.99 1.48 -43.60
CA SER A 31 1.09 0.27 -44.40
C SER A 31 1.83 -0.83 -43.64
N SER A 32 1.12 -1.93 -43.44
CA SER A 32 1.68 -3.28 -43.31
C SER A 32 2.53 -3.64 -44.52
N SER A 33 3.66 -4.31 -44.32
CA SER A 33 4.05 -5.50 -45.09
C SER A 33 5.29 -6.16 -44.52
N ALA A 34 5.24 -7.48 -44.55
CA ALA A 34 6.25 -8.41 -44.10
C ALA A 34 7.42 -8.56 -45.08
N ALA A 35 8.49 -9.15 -44.53
CA ALA A 35 9.33 -10.21 -45.10
C ALA A 35 10.75 -9.90 -45.60
N SER A 36 11.64 -10.80 -45.10
CA SER A 36 12.91 -11.30 -45.66
C SER A 36 14.15 -10.40 -45.54
N GLY A 37 15.33 -10.89 -45.14
CA GLY A 37 15.77 -12.23 -44.78
C GLY A 37 17.29 -12.25 -44.53
N SER A 38 17.81 -13.35 -43.96
CA SER A 38 19.15 -13.96 -44.11
C SER A 38 19.42 -14.81 -42.87
N ALA A 39 19.20 -16.12 -42.89
CA ALA A 39 20.06 -17.20 -43.41
C ALA A 39 21.09 -17.73 -42.38
N SER A 40 20.86 -18.96 -41.91
CA SER A 40 21.78 -20.13 -41.89
C SER A 40 21.15 -21.19 -40.96
N ALA A 41 20.54 -22.27 -41.45
CA ALA A 41 21.15 -23.55 -41.90
C ALA A 41 22.06 -24.19 -40.83
N SER A 42 21.97 -25.46 -40.43
CA SER A 42 21.09 -26.60 -40.77
C SER A 42 21.46 -27.78 -39.80
N ALA A 43 20.87 -28.95 -40.04
CA ALA A 43 21.12 -30.30 -39.50
C ALA A 43 20.19 -30.74 -38.34
N THR A 44 19.02 -31.34 -38.60
CA THR A 44 18.68 -32.69 -39.09
C THR A 44 18.74 -33.82 -38.06
N ALA A 45 17.57 -34.47 -37.93
CA ALA A 45 17.31 -35.89 -37.74
C ALA A 45 17.33 -36.48 -36.30
N SER A 46 16.10 -36.64 -35.81
CA SER A 46 15.50 -37.80 -35.15
C SER A 46 16.38 -39.02 -34.84
N SER A 47 16.23 -39.57 -33.64
CA SER A 47 16.02 -41.01 -33.40
C SER A 47 15.40 -41.22 -32.03
N ALA A 48 14.33 -42.00 -31.99
CA ALA A 48 13.77 -42.58 -30.78
C ALA A 48 14.62 -43.78 -30.33
N SER A 49 14.76 -43.98 -29.01
CA SER A 49 14.58 -45.27 -28.33
C SER A 49 15.03 -45.19 -26.85
N SER A 50 14.08 -45.57 -26.00
CA SER A 50 14.16 -46.09 -24.63
C SER A 50 15.51 -46.54 -24.05
N ALA A 51 15.77 -46.19 -22.79
CA ALA A 51 15.87 -47.14 -21.67
C ALA A 51 16.07 -46.41 -20.33
N ALA A 52 15.41 -46.92 -19.30
CA ALA A 52 15.37 -46.43 -17.93
C ALA A 52 16.75 -46.42 -17.24
N SER A 53 16.94 -45.48 -16.32
CA SER A 53 17.68 -45.71 -15.06
C SER A 53 17.36 -44.59 -14.07
N SER A 54 16.79 -45.03 -12.96
CA SER A 54 16.31 -44.26 -11.82
C SER A 54 17.46 -43.63 -11.05
N ALA A 55 17.40 -42.33 -10.82
CA ALA A 55 18.08 -41.67 -9.71
C ALA A 55 17.08 -40.68 -9.10
N ALA A 56 16.43 -41.12 -8.01
CA ALA A 56 15.53 -40.31 -7.21
C ALA A 56 16.33 -39.18 -6.55
N SER A 57 16.43 -38.05 -7.24
CA SER A 57 16.66 -36.77 -6.59
C SER A 57 15.29 -36.30 -6.14
N SER A 58 15.06 -36.32 -4.83
CA SER A 58 13.92 -35.66 -4.19
C SER A 58 14.06 -34.16 -4.39
N ALA A 59 13.76 -33.69 -5.60
CA ALA A 59 13.36 -32.32 -5.83
C ALA A 59 12.00 -32.19 -5.16
N ALA A 60 12.00 -31.60 -3.96
CA ALA A 60 10.80 -30.99 -3.43
C ALA A 60 10.37 -29.94 -4.46
N SER A 61 9.51 -30.38 -5.37
CA SER A 61 8.78 -29.50 -6.28
C SER A 61 7.90 -28.66 -5.37
N SER A 62 8.41 -27.51 -4.94
CA SER A 62 7.56 -26.37 -4.58
C SER A 62 6.75 -26.11 -5.82
N ALA A 63 5.57 -26.73 -5.88
CA ALA A 63 4.55 -26.42 -6.86
C ALA A 63 4.21 -24.94 -6.61
N ALA A 64 4.87 -24.06 -7.34
CA ALA A 64 4.47 -22.68 -7.46
C ALA A 64 3.07 -22.74 -8.05
N THR A 65 2.07 -22.66 -7.17
CA THR A 65 0.70 -22.43 -7.57
C THR A 65 0.75 -21.17 -8.44
N SER A 66 0.62 -21.35 -9.75
CA SER A 66 0.69 -20.25 -10.70
C SER A 66 -0.68 -19.57 -10.66
N GLY A 67 -0.92 -18.86 -9.56
CA GLY A 67 -2.08 -18.00 -9.38
C GLY A 67 -1.94 -16.77 -10.28
N GLU A 68 -3.07 -16.11 -10.54
CA GLU A 68 -3.08 -14.80 -11.18
C GLU A 68 -2.21 -13.83 -10.37
N ALA A 69 -1.55 -12.91 -11.06
CA ALA A 69 -0.80 -11.85 -10.41
C ALA A 69 -1.78 -10.94 -9.67
N VAL A 70 -1.61 -10.81 -8.37
CA VAL A 70 -2.43 -9.98 -7.48
C VAL A 70 -1.54 -8.88 -6.91
N GLU A 71 -2.02 -7.65 -7.00
CA GLU A 71 -1.40 -6.50 -6.37
C GLU A 71 -2.30 -6.00 -5.24
N LEU A 72 -1.75 -5.80 -4.05
CA LEU A 72 -2.48 -5.38 -2.86
C LEU A 72 -2.03 -4.00 -2.41
N GLN A 73 -2.98 -3.10 -2.18
CA GLN A 73 -2.75 -1.80 -1.56
C GLN A 73 -3.09 -1.85 -0.07
N VAL A 74 -2.11 -1.56 0.77
CA VAL A 74 -2.27 -1.54 2.23
C VAL A 74 -2.22 -0.10 2.72
N PHE A 75 -3.22 0.29 3.52
CA PHE A 75 -3.23 1.53 4.30
C PHE A 75 -2.97 1.17 5.76
N ALA A 76 -1.83 1.59 6.29
CA ALA A 76 -1.38 1.23 7.63
C ALA A 76 -0.97 2.46 8.45
N ALA A 77 -1.23 2.41 9.75
CA ALA A 77 -0.80 3.46 10.66
C ALA A 77 0.74 3.62 10.65
N ASN A 78 1.21 4.87 10.78
CA ASN A 78 2.64 5.21 10.76
C ASN A 78 3.53 4.40 11.72
N SER A 79 3.00 3.95 12.86
CA SER A 79 3.73 3.10 13.80
C SER A 79 4.21 1.76 13.19
N LEU A 80 3.63 1.34 12.07
CA LEU A 80 3.94 0.10 11.37
C LEU A 80 4.96 0.26 10.24
N GLN A 81 5.39 1.48 9.91
CA GLN A 81 6.32 1.75 8.79
C GLN A 81 7.61 0.94 8.82
N LYS A 82 8.08 0.56 10.01
CA LYS A 82 9.28 -0.27 10.15
C LYS A 82 9.00 -1.76 10.04
N ALA A 83 7.88 -2.23 10.58
CA ALA A 83 7.61 -3.66 10.73
C ALA A 83 6.85 -4.24 9.53
N LEU A 84 5.92 -3.50 8.95
CA LEU A 84 5.05 -4.00 7.88
C LEU A 84 5.82 -4.36 6.60
N PRO A 85 6.85 -3.62 6.16
CA PRO A 85 7.65 -4.02 4.98
C PRO A 85 8.35 -5.37 5.16
N GLU A 86 8.75 -5.72 6.39
CA GLU A 86 9.34 -7.04 6.67
C GLU A 86 8.27 -8.15 6.53
N VAL A 87 7.04 -7.89 6.97
CA VAL A 87 5.91 -8.82 6.83
C VAL A 87 5.49 -8.99 5.37
N GLU A 88 5.40 -7.90 4.60
CA GLU A 88 5.12 -7.93 3.17
C GLU A 88 6.15 -8.79 2.42
N ALA A 89 7.44 -8.61 2.71
CA ALA A 89 8.50 -9.41 2.12
C ALA A 89 8.36 -10.91 2.44
N LEU A 90 8.05 -11.26 3.69
CA LEU A 90 7.78 -12.64 4.09
C LEU A 90 6.54 -13.22 3.38
N TYR A 91 5.48 -12.42 3.24
CA TYR A 91 4.26 -12.84 2.58
C TYR A 91 4.47 -13.09 1.08
N THR A 92 5.16 -12.19 0.37
CA THR A 92 5.50 -12.34 -1.05
C THR A 92 6.46 -13.50 -1.29
N ALA A 93 7.39 -13.79 -0.38
CA ALA A 93 8.26 -14.96 -0.49
C ALA A 93 7.47 -16.29 -0.44
N ALA A 94 6.40 -16.34 0.35
CA ALA A 94 5.49 -17.49 0.41
C ALA A 94 4.44 -17.51 -0.70
N ASN A 95 4.08 -16.34 -1.24
CA ASN A 95 3.05 -16.14 -2.25
C ASN A 95 3.62 -15.33 -3.43
N PRO A 96 4.37 -15.97 -4.35
CA PRO A 96 5.11 -15.26 -5.40
C PRO A 96 4.21 -14.57 -6.44
N ASN A 97 2.92 -14.89 -6.45
CA ASN A 97 1.92 -14.23 -7.29
C ASN A 97 1.32 -12.97 -6.63
N VAL A 98 1.71 -12.61 -5.40
CA VAL A 98 1.19 -11.44 -4.68
C VAL A 98 2.28 -10.39 -4.46
N THR A 99 2.01 -9.17 -4.89
CA THR A 99 2.83 -7.98 -4.66
C THR A 99 2.07 -6.93 -3.85
N PHE A 100 2.82 -6.03 -3.21
CA PHE A 100 2.27 -4.91 -2.44
C PHE A 100 2.59 -3.58 -3.12
N VAL A 101 1.62 -2.67 -3.16
CA VAL A 101 1.84 -1.32 -3.67
C VAL A 101 2.66 -0.52 -2.66
N GLN A 102 3.93 -0.29 -2.99
CA GLN A 102 4.80 0.55 -2.18
C GLN A 102 4.57 2.02 -2.49
N SER A 103 3.63 2.63 -1.75
CA SER A 103 3.37 4.07 -1.78
C SER A 103 3.69 4.71 -0.43
N ASP A 104 4.38 5.85 -0.47
CA ASP A 104 4.57 6.71 0.72
C ASP A 104 3.22 7.15 1.32
N THR A 105 2.14 7.14 0.54
CA THR A 105 0.78 7.46 1.00
C THR A 105 0.08 6.30 1.71
N GLY A 106 0.63 5.08 1.63
CA GLY A 106 0.10 3.90 2.32
C GLY A 106 0.31 3.97 3.83
N TYR A 107 1.17 4.87 4.31
CA TYR A 107 1.39 5.08 5.74
C TYR A 107 0.98 6.50 6.15
N ALA A 108 0.01 6.60 7.06
CA ALA A 108 -0.36 7.90 7.65
C ALA A 108 -0.92 7.76 9.07
N ALA A 109 -1.35 8.88 9.66
CA ALA A 109 -2.19 8.83 10.86
C ALA A 109 -3.51 8.13 10.53
N SER A 110 -4.03 7.32 11.45
CA SER A 110 -5.22 6.49 11.17
C SER A 110 -6.45 7.30 10.75
N GLY A 111 -6.67 8.48 11.33
CA GLY A 111 -7.75 9.37 10.90
C GLY A 111 -7.59 9.85 9.45
N THR A 112 -6.37 10.16 9.02
CA THR A 112 -6.08 10.56 7.63
C THR A 112 -6.31 9.41 6.64
N LEU A 113 -5.97 8.18 7.02
CA LEU A 113 -6.25 7.00 6.18
C LEU A 113 -7.76 6.79 6.01
N VAL A 114 -8.53 6.93 7.08
CA VAL A 114 -10.00 6.83 7.04
C VAL A 114 -10.61 7.96 6.21
N GLU A 115 -10.10 9.19 6.32
CA GLU A 115 -10.52 10.31 5.47
C GLU A 115 -10.21 10.04 3.99
N THR A 116 -9.03 9.46 3.71
CA THR A 116 -8.63 9.09 2.34
C THR A 116 -9.58 8.02 1.78
N LEU A 117 -9.89 6.98 2.55
CA LEU A 117 -10.86 5.96 2.16
C LEU A 117 -12.29 6.50 2.04
N THR A 118 -12.64 7.54 2.81
CA THR A 118 -13.93 8.21 2.65
C THR A 118 -14.01 8.92 1.29
N ALA A 119 -12.91 9.51 0.84
CA ALA A 119 -12.82 10.17 -0.46
C ALA A 119 -12.74 9.17 -1.62
N ASP A 120 -12.03 8.07 -1.46
CA ASP A 120 -11.93 6.96 -2.41
C ASP A 120 -11.97 5.60 -1.66
N PRO A 121 -13.14 4.96 -1.57
CA PRO A 121 -13.30 3.69 -0.85
C PRO A 121 -12.52 2.51 -1.45
N THR A 122 -12.03 2.67 -2.68
CA THR A 122 -11.26 1.64 -3.39
C THR A 122 -9.75 1.85 -3.28
N ALA A 123 -9.32 2.87 -2.53
CA ALA A 123 -7.91 3.24 -2.42
C ALA A 123 -7.06 2.26 -1.60
N ALA A 124 -7.64 1.28 -0.91
CA ALA A 124 -6.90 0.21 -0.25
C ALA A 124 -7.71 -1.08 -0.13
N ASP A 125 -7.01 -2.21 -0.15
CA ASP A 125 -7.56 -3.54 0.11
C ASP A 125 -7.53 -3.88 1.61
N VAL A 126 -6.53 -3.37 2.33
CA VAL A 126 -6.31 -3.64 3.75
C VAL A 126 -6.13 -2.32 4.49
N LEU A 127 -6.91 -2.13 5.55
CA LEU A 127 -6.79 -1.02 6.49
C LEU A 127 -6.27 -1.52 7.85
N ILE A 128 -5.18 -0.95 8.35
CA ILE A 128 -4.64 -1.23 9.67
C ILE A 128 -4.52 0.08 10.45
N THR A 129 -5.42 0.30 11.41
CA THR A 129 -5.43 1.49 12.27
C THR A 129 -4.62 1.28 13.55
N ALA A 130 -4.15 2.38 14.15
CA ALA A 130 -3.45 2.37 15.44
C ALA A 130 -4.40 2.25 16.64
N SER A 131 -5.70 2.49 16.44
CA SER A 131 -6.70 2.46 17.52
C SER A 131 -8.00 1.84 17.07
N SER A 132 -8.74 1.27 18.03
CA SER A 132 -10.10 0.77 17.81
C SER A 132 -11.04 1.89 17.36
N SER A 133 -10.92 3.09 17.95
CA SER A 133 -11.77 4.24 17.61
C SER A 133 -11.68 4.61 16.13
N SER A 134 -10.48 4.65 15.53
CA SER A 134 -10.36 4.93 14.10
C SER A 134 -10.93 3.81 13.23
N MET A 135 -10.88 2.55 13.70
CA MET A 135 -11.53 1.44 12.99
C MET A 135 -13.06 1.50 13.14
N ASP A 136 -13.57 1.94 14.30
CA ASP A 136 -14.99 2.19 14.54
C ASP A 136 -15.52 3.28 13.60
N ASP A 137 -14.74 4.34 13.37
CA ASP A 137 -15.06 5.40 12.42
C ASP A 137 -15.13 4.85 10.99
N ALA A 138 -14.17 4.00 10.58
CA ALA A 138 -14.17 3.35 9.27
C ALA A 138 -15.37 2.42 9.07
N GLU A 139 -15.72 1.65 10.09
CA GLU A 139 -16.88 0.75 10.08
C GLU A 139 -18.20 1.53 10.00
N THR A 140 -18.33 2.60 10.80
CA THR A 140 -19.49 3.50 10.77
C THR A 140 -19.67 4.14 9.38
N ALA A 141 -18.56 4.45 8.71
CA ALA A 141 -18.54 4.97 7.34
C ALA A 141 -18.77 3.89 6.26
N ASN A 142 -18.94 2.61 6.63
CA ASN A 142 -19.07 1.46 5.73
C ASN A 142 -17.85 1.28 4.79
N LEU A 143 -16.66 1.63 5.28
CA LEU A 143 -15.40 1.50 4.53
C LEU A 143 -14.70 0.17 4.75
N VAL A 144 -15.15 -0.61 5.73
CA VAL A 144 -14.61 -1.93 6.08
C VAL A 144 -15.75 -2.93 6.25
N ASP A 145 -15.45 -4.21 5.98
CA ASP A 145 -16.36 -5.31 6.32
C ASP A 145 -16.20 -5.66 7.82
N PRO A 146 -17.25 -5.52 8.66
CA PRO A 146 -17.17 -5.86 10.08
C PRO A 146 -16.75 -7.31 10.34
N ALA A 147 -17.00 -8.23 9.40
CA ALA A 147 -16.63 -9.63 9.53
C ALA A 147 -15.11 -9.88 9.39
N THR A 148 -14.38 -8.96 8.75
CA THR A 148 -12.92 -9.07 8.57
C THR A 148 -12.14 -8.29 9.64
N ARG A 149 -12.83 -7.44 10.41
CA ARG A 149 -12.25 -6.66 11.50
C ARG A 149 -11.71 -7.57 12.60
N SER A 150 -10.44 -7.37 12.96
CA SER A 150 -9.81 -8.06 14.08
C SER A 150 -8.80 -7.15 14.80
N THR A 151 -8.60 -7.40 16.10
CA THR A 151 -7.52 -6.75 16.86
C THR A 151 -6.28 -7.62 16.77
N MET A 152 -5.24 -7.13 16.09
CA MET A 152 -3.99 -7.87 15.89
C MET A 152 -2.90 -7.46 16.89
N PHE A 153 -2.89 -6.19 17.30
CA PHE A 153 -1.81 -5.59 18.08
C PHE A 153 -2.37 -4.72 19.20
N THR A 154 -1.65 -4.66 20.32
CA THR A 154 -1.83 -3.69 21.38
C THR A 154 -0.54 -2.90 21.56
N ASN A 155 -0.65 -1.71 22.14
CA ASN A 155 0.51 -0.89 22.46
C ASN A 155 0.47 -0.50 23.93
N ASP A 156 1.63 -0.48 24.56
CA ASP A 156 1.79 -0.06 25.95
C ASP A 156 2.39 1.34 25.99
N LEU A 157 1.71 2.23 26.71
CA LEU A 157 2.27 3.53 27.05
C LEU A 157 3.34 3.33 28.12
N VAL A 158 4.57 3.70 27.77
CA VAL A 158 5.72 3.65 28.67
C VAL A 158 6.37 5.01 28.76
N LEU A 159 7.00 5.28 29.90
CA LEU A 159 7.87 6.44 30.07
C LEU A 159 9.32 6.01 29.85
N ALA A 160 9.95 6.57 28.83
CA ALA A 160 11.39 6.41 28.62
C ALA A 160 12.14 7.48 29.41
N VAL A 161 13.11 7.06 30.22
CA VAL A 161 13.98 7.95 31.00
C VAL A 161 15.42 7.75 30.53
N ALA A 162 16.19 8.83 30.44
CA ALA A 162 17.60 8.76 30.09
C ALA A 162 18.36 7.88 31.11
N SER A 163 19.30 7.08 30.64
CA SER A 163 20.01 6.10 31.49
C SER A 163 20.84 6.74 32.61
N ASP A 164 21.22 8.00 32.44
CA ASP A 164 21.97 8.83 33.39
C ASP A 164 21.07 9.83 34.14
N SER A 165 19.75 9.72 34.00
CA SER A 165 18.80 10.57 34.72
C SER A 165 18.87 10.34 36.22
N THR A 166 18.98 11.43 36.98
CA THR A 166 18.88 11.42 38.44
C THR A 166 17.43 11.56 38.94
N LEU A 167 16.45 11.65 38.03
CA LEU A 167 15.04 11.80 38.37
C LEU A 167 14.45 10.44 38.78
N ALA A 168 13.93 10.37 40.01
CA ALA A 168 13.25 9.19 40.52
C ALA A 168 11.78 9.18 40.09
N ILE A 169 11.51 8.85 38.82
CA ILE A 169 10.15 8.76 38.27
C ILE A 169 9.68 7.31 38.32
N SER A 170 8.71 7.01 39.16
CA SER A 170 8.13 5.67 39.32
C SER A 170 6.72 5.59 38.73
N ASN A 171 5.99 6.71 38.69
CA ASN A 171 4.62 6.77 38.19
C ASN A 171 4.36 8.08 37.43
N VAL A 172 3.26 8.14 36.69
CA VAL A 172 2.86 9.32 35.91
C VAL A 172 2.71 10.57 36.80
N SER A 173 2.29 10.41 38.05
CA SER A 173 2.14 11.54 38.99
C SER A 173 3.45 12.24 39.32
N ASP A 174 4.59 11.56 39.24
CA ASP A 174 5.90 12.15 39.54
C ASP A 174 6.31 13.18 38.46
N LEU A 175 5.69 13.11 37.27
CA LEU A 175 5.86 14.09 36.19
C LEU A 175 5.32 15.48 36.54
N ALA A 176 4.46 15.58 37.56
CA ALA A 176 3.89 16.85 38.02
C ALA A 176 4.74 17.55 39.08
N THR A 177 5.88 16.99 39.46
CA THR A 177 6.77 17.57 40.47
C THR A 177 7.64 18.69 39.88
N ASP A 178 8.06 19.64 40.72
CA ASP A 178 8.95 20.74 40.31
C ASP A 178 10.32 20.27 39.79
N ALA A 179 10.68 19.01 40.06
CA ALA A 179 11.90 18.37 39.54
C ALA A 179 11.82 18.08 38.03
N VAL A 180 10.61 18.00 37.46
CA VAL A 180 10.38 17.75 36.03
C VAL A 180 10.02 19.08 35.37
N LYS A 181 10.87 19.52 34.44
CA LYS A 181 10.67 20.78 33.73
C LYS A 181 10.05 20.53 32.36
N THR A 182 8.94 21.22 32.06
CA THR A 182 8.37 21.27 30.70
C THR A 182 9.22 22.19 29.82
N ILE A 183 9.57 21.72 28.63
CA ILE A 183 10.30 22.46 27.58
C ILE A 183 9.36 22.91 26.49
#